data_AF-A0A536D6E1-F1
#
_entry.id   AF-A0A536D6E1-F1
#
_cell.length_a   1.000
_cell.length_b   1.000
_cell.length_c   1.000
_cell.angle_alpha   90.00
_cell.angle_beta   90.00
_cell.angle_gamma   90.00
#
_symmetry.space_group_name_H-M   'P 1'
#
loop_
_entity.id
_entity.type
_entity.pdbx_description
1 polymer ?
#
loop_
_entity_poly.entity_id
_entity_poly.type
_entity_poly.pdbx_seq_one_letter_code
_entity_poly.pdbx_strand_id
1 'polypeptide(L)'
;MMLSAQALAERLQFFWDGPDDLPRTLKLEWRFVAVRWLGIACLAPVLLLAHLTFDRLVAAYLVLIVASIYNAGLQHLMPRRPQWLANGYISTLGDALLDIAMVIVGGGFDSPFYFILFTVTLAAAMRYGYGPSLGVALLYVSADGIGYLSAQQPVGAPFVVRSLLLPLTTVLAGYLREQAQRAEGALQERLRQSNALNEVTGMLGASLELDAVLRASVGATAQLFGSNTAVLQASSGLDSQAVNLPAPIFFSSDGRSPTERALERLCVQYARRAQDARTDDDLISIEELATGEQAVILELALPTRQLSLATIGVAVPAGMAISLDSDILDSFVERISLAVENASLYRTLADRSQDLQRAYSDLATAHQELLSVDEMKTNFLANVSHELRTPLTSIRSFSELLLAYEDDPDVQKEF
;
A
#
# COMPACT_ATOMS: atom_id res chain seq x y z
N MET A 1 -44.35 -12.63 0.08
CA MET A 1 -43.96 -11.20 0.07
C MET A 1 -42.44 -11.00 0.01
N MET A 2 -41.60 -11.88 0.59
CA MET A 2 -40.13 -11.81 0.42
C MET A 2 -39.63 -12.25 -0.98
N LEU A 3 -40.22 -13.29 -1.58
CA LEU A 3 -39.87 -13.75 -2.93
C LEU A 3 -40.10 -12.70 -4.04
N SER A 4 -41.08 -11.80 -3.85
CA SER A 4 -41.36 -10.71 -4.78
C SER A 4 -40.35 -9.56 -4.67
N ALA A 5 -39.75 -9.35 -3.50
CA ALA A 5 -38.77 -8.28 -3.29
C ALA A 5 -37.40 -8.67 -3.87
N GLN A 6 -36.97 -9.93 -3.71
CA GLN A 6 -35.75 -10.44 -4.34
C GLN A 6 -35.87 -10.47 -5.87
N ALA A 7 -36.98 -10.97 -6.42
CA ALA A 7 -37.20 -10.96 -7.87
C ALA A 7 -37.26 -9.53 -8.46
N LEU A 8 -37.76 -8.56 -7.70
CA LEU A 8 -37.72 -7.15 -8.10
C LEU A 8 -36.29 -6.59 -8.04
N ALA A 9 -35.54 -6.91 -6.99
CA ALA A 9 -34.15 -6.48 -6.82
C ALA A 9 -33.25 -7.04 -7.93
N GLU A 10 -33.38 -8.33 -8.27
CA GLU A 10 -32.64 -8.96 -9.37
C GLU A 10 -32.99 -8.34 -10.73
N ARG A 11 -34.27 -8.03 -10.98
CA ARG A 11 -34.70 -7.34 -12.19
C ARG A 11 -34.17 -5.92 -12.29
N LEU A 12 -34.15 -5.18 -11.17
CA LEU A 12 -33.59 -3.83 -11.11
C LEU A 12 -32.07 -3.85 -11.29
N GLN A 13 -31.40 -4.85 -10.74
CA GLN A 13 -29.96 -5.04 -10.88
C GLN A 13 -29.60 -5.37 -12.33
N PHE A 14 -30.30 -6.31 -12.97
CA PHE A 14 -30.12 -6.60 -14.40
C PHE A 14 -30.43 -5.39 -15.28
N PHE A 15 -31.46 -4.61 -14.95
CA PHE A 15 -31.79 -3.38 -15.66
C PHE A 15 -30.66 -2.35 -15.59
N TRP A 16 -29.95 -2.27 -14.45
CA TRP A 16 -28.85 -1.34 -14.25
C TRP A 16 -27.50 -1.84 -14.79
N ASP A 17 -27.12 -3.08 -14.50
CA ASP A 17 -25.80 -3.63 -14.83
C ASP A 17 -25.73 -4.21 -16.26
N GLY A 18 -26.88 -4.61 -16.81
CA GLY A 18 -26.99 -5.20 -18.14
C GLY A 18 -26.37 -6.59 -18.26
N PRO A 19 -26.35 -7.16 -19.48
CA PRO A 19 -25.70 -8.45 -19.75
C PRO A 19 -24.21 -8.47 -19.37
N ASP A 20 -23.78 -9.56 -18.73
CA ASP A 20 -22.41 -9.69 -18.23
C ASP A 20 -21.34 -9.70 -19.33
N ASP A 21 -21.70 -10.14 -20.54
CA ASP A 21 -20.82 -10.33 -21.69
C ASP A 21 -20.53 -9.05 -22.49
N LEU A 22 -21.20 -7.94 -22.17
CA LEU A 22 -21.03 -6.67 -22.86
C LEU A 22 -19.65 -6.03 -22.60
N PRO A 23 -19.00 -5.47 -23.63
CA PRO A 23 -17.83 -4.61 -23.47
C PRO A 23 -18.09 -3.45 -22.49
N ARG A 24 -17.06 -3.02 -21.74
CA ARG A 24 -17.17 -1.92 -20.76
C ARG A 24 -17.82 -0.65 -21.34
N THR A 25 -17.51 -0.31 -22.60
CA THR A 25 -18.08 0.85 -23.30
C THR A 25 -19.59 0.72 -23.51
N LEU A 26 -20.09 -0.47 -23.81
CA LEU A 26 -21.53 -0.74 -24.00
C LEU A 26 -22.27 -0.96 -22.67
N LYS A 27 -21.59 -1.41 -21.60
CA LYS A 27 -22.19 -1.45 -20.25
C LYS A 27 -22.52 -0.05 -19.73
N LEU A 28 -21.65 0.94 -20.00
CA LEU A 28 -21.96 2.34 -19.70
C LEU A 28 -23.21 2.80 -20.48
N GLU A 29 -23.34 2.38 -21.74
CA GLU A 29 -24.53 2.69 -22.54
C GLU A 29 -25.81 2.09 -22.03
N TRP A 30 -25.73 0.86 -21.54
CA TRP A 30 -26.86 0.21 -20.92
C TRP A 30 -27.38 1.01 -19.72
N ARG A 31 -26.48 1.50 -18.87
CA ARG A 31 -26.82 2.36 -17.73
C ARG A 31 -27.46 3.68 -18.16
N PHE A 32 -26.95 4.33 -19.20
CA PHE A 32 -27.57 5.55 -19.71
C PHE A 32 -28.98 5.31 -20.27
N VAL A 33 -29.21 4.19 -20.96
CA VAL A 33 -30.55 3.77 -21.40
C VAL A 33 -31.49 3.58 -20.21
N ALA A 34 -31.02 2.99 -19.11
CA ALA A 34 -31.78 2.85 -17.87
C ALA A 34 -32.15 4.22 -17.26
N VAL A 35 -31.21 5.17 -17.23
CA VAL A 35 -31.45 6.55 -16.78
C VAL A 35 -32.46 7.26 -17.69
N ARG A 36 -32.40 7.06 -19.01
CA ARG A 36 -33.38 7.63 -19.97
C ARG A 36 -34.80 7.13 -19.69
N TRP A 37 -34.98 5.85 -19.40
CA TRP A 37 -36.28 5.29 -19.02
C TRP A 37 -36.83 5.95 -17.75
N LEU A 38 -35.97 6.19 -16.75
CA LEU A 38 -36.35 6.93 -15.55
C LEU A 38 -36.77 8.36 -15.89
N GLY A 39 -36.01 9.05 -16.76
CA GLY A 39 -36.35 10.39 -17.24
C GLY A 39 -37.72 10.45 -17.93
N ILE A 40 -37.99 9.52 -18.85
CA ILE A 40 -39.29 9.40 -19.55
C ILE A 40 -40.43 9.15 -18.55
N ALA A 41 -40.23 8.21 -17.61
CA ALA A 41 -41.22 7.88 -16.60
C ALA A 41 -41.54 9.05 -15.66
N CYS A 42 -40.53 9.87 -15.32
CA CYS A 42 -40.71 11.08 -14.52
C CYS A 42 -41.34 12.23 -15.32
N LEU A 43 -41.00 12.41 -16.60
CA LEU A 43 -41.47 13.52 -17.42
C LEU A 43 -42.94 13.34 -17.85
N ALA A 44 -43.38 12.11 -18.11
CA ALA A 44 -44.74 11.80 -18.54
C ALA A 44 -45.86 12.36 -17.63
N PRO A 45 -45.82 12.23 -16.29
CA PRO A 45 -46.80 12.85 -15.41
C PRO A 45 -46.61 14.36 -15.27
N VAL A 46 -45.37 14.86 -15.36
CA VAL A 46 -45.07 16.30 -15.27
C VAL A 46 -45.71 17.10 -16.42
N LEU A 47 -45.84 16.50 -17.60
CA LEU A 47 -46.52 17.13 -18.75
C LEU A 47 -47.98 17.54 -18.43
N LEU A 48 -48.69 16.76 -17.61
CA LEU A 48 -50.06 17.11 -17.21
C LEU A 48 -50.08 18.35 -16.30
N LEU A 49 -49.01 18.56 -15.53
CA LEU A 49 -48.84 19.70 -14.64
C LEU A 49 -48.29 20.94 -15.36
N ALA A 50 -47.86 20.81 -16.62
CA ALA A 50 -47.22 21.89 -17.37
C ALA A 50 -48.21 22.89 -18.00
N HIS A 51 -49.53 22.68 -17.84
CA HIS A 51 -50.59 23.60 -18.33
C HIS A 51 -50.46 23.96 -19.82
N LEU A 52 -50.04 22.99 -20.65
CA LEU A 52 -49.90 23.16 -22.10
C LEU A 52 -51.28 23.20 -22.79
N THR A 53 -51.35 23.87 -23.95
CA THR A 53 -52.52 23.73 -24.84
C THR A 53 -52.67 22.29 -25.29
N PHE A 54 -53.90 21.85 -25.59
CA PHE A 54 -54.18 20.45 -25.97
C PHE A 54 -53.27 19.95 -27.11
N ASP A 55 -53.08 20.76 -28.16
CA ASP A 55 -52.23 20.40 -29.30
C ASP A 55 -50.75 20.21 -28.90
N ARG A 56 -50.23 21.07 -28.01
CA ARG A 56 -48.85 20.97 -27.50
C ARG A 56 -48.69 19.79 -26.54
N LEU A 57 -49.69 19.51 -25.72
CA LEU A 57 -49.70 18.36 -24.83
C LEU A 57 -49.65 17.05 -25.62
N VAL A 58 -50.48 16.93 -26.66
CA VAL A 58 -50.48 15.77 -27.57
C VAL A 58 -49.14 15.62 -28.27
N ALA A 59 -48.58 16.72 -28.79
CA ALA A 59 -47.26 16.71 -29.42
C ALA A 59 -46.15 16.30 -28.43
N ALA A 60 -46.21 16.73 -27.16
CA ALA A 60 -45.21 16.39 -26.15
C ALA A 60 -45.24 14.89 -25.82
N TYR A 61 -46.44 14.31 -25.69
CA TYR A 61 -46.59 12.86 -25.55
C TYR A 61 -46.11 12.10 -26.78
N LEU A 62 -46.30 12.63 -27.99
CA LEU A 62 -45.76 12.03 -29.21
C LEU A 62 -44.22 12.02 -29.17
N VAL A 63 -43.57 13.10 -28.74
CA VAL A 63 -42.11 13.14 -28.55
C VAL A 63 -41.66 12.09 -27.52
N LEU A 64 -42.38 11.93 -26.39
CA LEU A 64 -42.08 10.87 -25.41
C LEU A 64 -42.23 9.45 -25.99
N ILE A 65 -43.23 9.22 -26.83
CA ILE A 65 -43.42 7.94 -27.53
C ILE A 65 -42.25 7.68 -28.48
N VAL A 66 -41.84 8.67 -29.27
CA VAL A 66 -40.67 8.57 -30.16
C VAL A 66 -39.40 8.30 -29.34
N ALA A 67 -39.20 9.01 -28.23
CA ALA A 67 -38.07 8.79 -27.33
C ALA A 67 -38.07 7.38 -26.72
N SER A 68 -39.25 6.85 -26.36
CA SER A 68 -39.41 5.50 -25.83
C SER A 68 -39.09 4.42 -26.88
N ILE A 69 -39.56 4.60 -28.12
CA ILE A 69 -39.25 3.70 -29.24
C ILE A 69 -37.76 3.73 -29.55
N TYR A 70 -37.18 4.93 -29.60
CA TYR A 70 -35.74 5.12 -29.80
C TYR A 70 -34.93 4.43 -28.72
N ASN A 71 -35.27 4.62 -27.43
CA ASN A 71 -34.56 4.03 -26.31
C ASN A 71 -34.70 2.49 -26.27
N ALA A 72 -35.89 1.97 -26.58
CA ALA A 72 -36.13 0.53 -26.73
C ALA A 72 -35.32 -0.06 -27.91
N GLY A 73 -35.23 0.67 -29.02
CA GLY A 73 -34.42 0.30 -30.18
C GLY A 73 -32.93 0.21 -29.81
N LEU A 74 -32.40 1.22 -29.12
CA LEU A 74 -31.03 1.20 -28.62
C LEU A 74 -30.77 -0.02 -27.71
N GLN A 75 -31.67 -0.29 -26.78
CA GLN A 75 -31.57 -1.43 -25.87
C GLN A 75 -31.61 -2.78 -26.60
N HIS A 76 -32.43 -2.89 -27.65
CA HIS A 76 -32.54 -4.10 -28.47
C HIS A 76 -31.34 -4.32 -29.40
N LEU A 77 -30.72 -3.24 -29.88
CA LEU A 77 -29.54 -3.32 -30.76
C LEU A 77 -28.21 -3.51 -30.01
N MET A 78 -28.10 -3.07 -28.74
CA MET A 78 -26.85 -3.16 -27.95
C MET A 78 -26.25 -4.58 -27.86
N PRO A 79 -27.02 -5.66 -27.63
CA PRO A 79 -26.50 -7.03 -27.61
C PRO A 79 -25.89 -7.47 -28.95
N ARG A 80 -26.28 -6.83 -30.08
CA ARG A 80 -25.71 -7.12 -31.41
C ARG A 80 -24.35 -6.44 -31.65
N ARG A 81 -23.84 -5.71 -30.66
CA ARG A 81 -22.52 -5.03 -30.66
C ARG A 81 -22.23 -4.17 -31.90
N PRO A 82 -23.15 -3.30 -32.36
CA PRO A 82 -22.87 -2.43 -33.49
C PRO A 82 -21.73 -1.45 -33.19
N GLN A 83 -20.70 -1.44 -34.06
CA GLN A 83 -19.51 -0.59 -33.88
C GLN A 83 -19.83 0.91 -33.85
N TRP A 84 -20.85 1.35 -34.60
CA TRP A 84 -21.28 2.75 -34.62
C TRP A 84 -21.89 3.22 -33.29
N LEU A 85 -22.43 2.30 -32.47
CA LEU A 85 -22.98 2.62 -31.16
C LEU A 85 -21.90 2.63 -30.06
N ALA A 86 -20.78 1.95 -30.27
CA ALA A 86 -19.71 1.82 -29.29
C ALA A 86 -19.06 3.17 -28.92
N ASN A 87 -19.00 4.10 -29.88
CA ASN A 87 -18.47 5.46 -29.66
C ASN A 87 -19.50 6.41 -29.05
N GLY A 88 -20.78 6.04 -29.02
CA GLY A 88 -21.81 6.80 -28.33
C GLY A 88 -22.36 8.04 -28.98
N TYR A 89 -21.58 8.71 -29.82
CA TYR A 89 -21.91 10.03 -30.38
C TYR A 89 -23.29 10.09 -31.03
N ILE A 90 -23.65 9.04 -31.77
CA ILE A 90 -24.96 8.95 -32.43
C ILE A 90 -26.09 8.94 -31.40
N SER A 91 -25.91 8.25 -30.28
CA SER A 91 -26.93 8.18 -29.25
C SER A 91 -27.13 9.53 -28.56
N THR A 92 -26.05 10.27 -28.31
CA THR A 92 -26.10 11.60 -27.69
C THR A 92 -26.65 12.65 -28.64
N LEU A 93 -26.36 12.55 -29.94
CA LEU A 93 -26.98 13.40 -30.95
C LEU A 93 -28.49 13.14 -31.04
N GLY A 94 -28.90 11.87 -31.00
CA GLY A 94 -30.31 11.48 -30.96
C GLY A 94 -31.02 12.04 -29.74
N ASP A 95 -30.41 11.93 -28.55
CA ASP A 95 -30.93 12.53 -27.31
C ASP A 95 -31.09 14.04 -27.47
N ALA A 96 -30.07 14.71 -28.02
CA ALA A 96 -30.08 16.15 -28.20
C ALA A 96 -31.21 16.64 -29.12
N LEU A 97 -31.47 15.92 -30.22
CA LEU A 97 -32.56 16.25 -31.12
C LEU A 97 -33.94 16.03 -30.47
N LEU A 98 -34.09 14.96 -29.68
CA LEU A 98 -35.34 14.67 -28.96
C LEU A 98 -35.60 15.72 -27.88
N ASP A 99 -34.57 16.17 -27.17
CA ASP A 99 -34.72 17.20 -26.15
C ASP A 99 -35.05 18.57 -26.77
N ILE A 100 -34.41 18.94 -27.90
CA ILE A 100 -34.78 20.16 -28.64
C ILE A 100 -36.26 20.08 -29.04
N ALA A 101 -36.71 18.95 -29.58
CA ALA A 101 -38.10 18.77 -29.96
C ALA A 101 -39.04 18.90 -28.75
N MET A 102 -38.68 18.30 -27.60
CA MET A 102 -39.42 18.42 -26.36
C MET A 102 -39.51 19.87 -25.88
N VAL A 103 -38.41 20.62 -25.90
CA VAL A 103 -38.37 22.03 -25.49
C VAL A 103 -39.24 22.89 -26.40
N ILE A 104 -39.14 22.73 -27.72
CA ILE A 104 -39.95 23.48 -28.69
C ILE A 104 -41.45 23.24 -28.45
N VAL A 105 -41.86 21.98 -28.28
CA VAL A 105 -43.25 21.61 -28.05
C VAL A 105 -43.75 22.03 -26.65
N GLY A 106 -42.88 21.94 -25.64
CA GLY A 106 -43.15 22.30 -24.24
C GLY A 106 -43.27 23.79 -23.96
N GLY A 107 -43.23 24.64 -24.99
CA GLY A 107 -43.38 26.09 -24.85
C GLY A 107 -42.14 26.90 -25.18
N GLY A 108 -41.10 26.28 -25.74
CA GLY A 108 -39.86 26.92 -26.16
C GLY A 108 -38.80 26.97 -25.05
N PHE A 109 -37.68 27.63 -25.34
CA PHE A 109 -36.51 27.70 -24.46
C PHE A 109 -36.69 28.57 -23.21
N ASP A 110 -37.77 29.36 -23.14
CA ASP A 110 -38.18 30.08 -21.93
C ASP A 110 -39.00 29.21 -20.96
N SER A 111 -39.42 28.01 -21.39
CA SER A 111 -40.17 27.08 -20.55
C SER A 111 -39.28 26.34 -19.55
N PRO A 112 -39.85 25.78 -18.46
CA PRO A 112 -39.12 24.92 -17.54
C PRO A 112 -38.50 23.67 -18.19
N PHE A 113 -38.96 23.26 -19.38
CA PHE A 113 -38.39 22.13 -20.11
C PHE A 113 -36.95 22.37 -20.57
N TYR A 114 -36.49 23.63 -20.62
CA TYR A 114 -35.10 23.98 -20.88
C TYR A 114 -34.12 23.27 -19.94
N PHE A 115 -34.51 23.00 -18.69
CA PHE A 115 -33.64 22.33 -17.72
C PHE A 115 -33.24 20.90 -18.11
N ILE A 116 -34.02 20.25 -18.98
CA ILE A 116 -33.68 18.92 -19.52
C ILE A 116 -32.35 18.97 -20.28
N LEU A 117 -32.08 20.08 -20.99
CA LEU A 117 -30.86 20.26 -21.77
C LEU A 117 -29.60 20.18 -20.91
N PHE A 118 -29.64 20.69 -19.67
CA PHE A 118 -28.52 20.58 -18.74
C PHE A 118 -28.22 19.13 -18.35
N THR A 119 -29.26 18.30 -18.20
CA THR A 119 -29.06 16.91 -17.79
C THR A 119 -28.32 16.12 -18.88
N VAL A 120 -28.67 16.35 -20.15
CA VAL A 120 -28.03 15.67 -21.29
C VAL A 120 -26.66 16.25 -21.60
N THR A 121 -26.44 17.57 -21.48
CA THR A 121 -25.09 18.12 -21.64
C THR A 121 -24.16 17.70 -20.51
N LEU A 122 -24.64 17.62 -19.27
CA LEU A 122 -23.89 17.09 -18.14
C LEU A 122 -23.56 15.61 -18.33
N ALA A 123 -24.53 14.79 -18.75
CA ALA A 123 -24.30 13.38 -19.05
C ALA A 123 -23.27 13.21 -20.20
N ALA A 124 -23.37 14.02 -21.26
CA ALA A 124 -22.41 14.04 -22.35
C ALA A 124 -21.02 14.47 -21.88
N ALA A 125 -20.91 15.48 -21.01
CA ALA A 125 -19.63 15.95 -20.46
C ALA A 125 -18.96 14.87 -19.60
N MET A 126 -19.73 14.22 -18.73
CA MET A 126 -19.28 13.09 -17.90
C MET A 126 -18.91 11.85 -18.71
N ARG A 127 -19.39 11.76 -19.96
CA ARG A 127 -19.19 10.61 -20.82
C ARG A 127 -18.06 10.79 -21.84
N TYR A 128 -17.91 11.96 -22.42
CA TYR A 128 -16.96 12.22 -23.51
C TYR A 128 -15.95 13.32 -23.20
N GLY A 129 -16.06 13.99 -22.05
CA GLY A 129 -15.25 15.15 -21.72
C GLY A 129 -15.80 16.40 -22.40
N TYR A 130 -15.01 17.46 -22.39
CA TYR A 130 -15.47 18.80 -22.79
C TYR A 130 -15.75 18.93 -24.30
N GLY A 131 -15.01 18.24 -25.18
CA GLY A 131 -15.10 18.47 -26.64
C GLY A 131 -16.49 18.16 -27.23
N PRO A 132 -16.93 16.89 -27.23
CA PRO A 132 -18.22 16.51 -27.80
C PRO A 132 -19.42 17.10 -27.06
N SER A 133 -19.31 17.27 -25.75
CA SER A 133 -20.37 17.86 -24.94
C SER A 133 -20.54 19.36 -25.23
N LEU A 134 -19.44 20.10 -25.45
CA LEU A 134 -19.51 21.49 -25.92
C LEU A 134 -20.17 21.59 -27.29
N GLY A 135 -19.95 20.61 -28.17
CA GLY A 135 -20.68 20.50 -29.45
C GLY A 135 -22.19 20.42 -29.26
N VAL A 136 -22.66 19.59 -28.31
CA VAL A 136 -24.09 19.49 -27.96
C VAL A 136 -24.60 20.80 -27.36
N ALA A 137 -23.83 21.43 -26.47
CA ALA A 137 -24.18 22.72 -25.90
C ALA A 137 -24.34 23.80 -26.98
N LEU A 138 -23.41 23.89 -27.93
CA LEU A 138 -23.47 24.82 -29.05
C LEU A 138 -24.66 24.54 -29.98
N LEU A 139 -25.02 23.26 -30.17
CA LEU A 139 -26.21 22.86 -30.91
C LEU A 139 -27.49 23.37 -30.23
N TYR A 140 -27.58 23.29 -28.91
CA TYR A 140 -28.70 23.88 -28.15
C TYR A 140 -28.74 25.40 -28.20
N VAL A 141 -27.60 26.07 -28.03
CA VAL A 141 -27.50 27.54 -28.14
C VAL A 141 -27.90 28.01 -29.54
N SER A 142 -27.49 27.27 -30.57
CA SER A 142 -27.87 27.57 -31.96
C SER A 142 -29.38 27.39 -32.17
N ALA A 143 -29.98 26.34 -31.61
CA ALA A 143 -31.42 26.12 -31.68
C ALA A 143 -32.23 27.22 -30.97
N ASP A 144 -31.81 27.65 -29.78
CA ASP A 144 -32.42 28.79 -29.06
C ASP A 144 -32.29 30.09 -29.88
N GLY A 145 -31.10 30.33 -30.44
CA GLY A 145 -30.81 31.52 -31.26
C GLY A 145 -31.66 31.59 -32.54
N ILE A 146 -31.86 30.46 -33.23
CA ILE A 146 -32.76 30.38 -34.39
C ILE A 146 -34.20 30.70 -33.96
N GLY A 147 -34.63 30.22 -32.79
CA GLY A 147 -35.93 30.55 -32.19
C GLY A 147 -36.12 32.07 -32.04
N TYR A 148 -35.17 32.75 -31.41
CA TYR A 148 -35.19 34.21 -31.23
C TYR A 148 -35.22 34.97 -32.56
N LEU A 149 -34.38 34.58 -33.52
CA LEU A 149 -34.33 35.19 -34.86
C LEU A 149 -35.65 35.02 -35.61
N SER A 150 -36.23 33.81 -35.56
CA SER A 150 -37.51 33.51 -36.23
C SER A 150 -38.69 34.28 -35.65
N ALA A 151 -38.68 34.50 -34.33
CA ALA A 151 -39.73 35.25 -33.62
C ALA A 151 -39.53 36.78 -33.67
N GLN A 152 -38.45 37.26 -34.28
CA GLN A 152 -38.04 38.68 -34.30
C GLN A 152 -38.00 39.31 -32.90
N GLN A 153 -37.68 38.51 -31.88
CA GLN A 153 -37.60 39.00 -30.51
C GLN A 153 -36.26 39.69 -30.24
N PRO A 154 -36.24 40.80 -29.49
CA PRO A 154 -34.99 41.39 -29.06
C PRO A 154 -34.23 40.42 -28.17
N VAL A 155 -32.90 40.40 -28.31
CA VAL A 155 -32.03 39.59 -27.47
C VAL A 155 -32.17 40.04 -26.02
N GLY A 156 -32.82 39.21 -25.21
CA GLY A 156 -33.08 39.48 -23.79
C GLY A 156 -32.01 38.87 -22.89
N ALA A 157 -31.98 39.34 -21.63
CA ALA A 157 -31.15 38.74 -20.59
C ALA A 157 -31.33 37.21 -20.42
N PRO A 158 -32.55 36.62 -20.50
CA PRO A 158 -32.72 35.17 -20.38
C PRO A 158 -31.94 34.37 -21.43
N PHE A 159 -31.98 34.80 -22.70
CA PHE A 159 -31.21 34.17 -23.79
C PHE A 159 -29.71 34.23 -23.53
N VAL A 160 -29.19 35.40 -23.14
CA VAL A 160 -27.76 35.60 -22.88
C VAL A 160 -27.30 34.72 -21.72
N VAL A 161 -28.05 34.68 -20.62
CA VAL A 161 -27.73 33.85 -19.46
C VAL A 161 -27.72 32.37 -19.82
N ARG A 162 -28.75 31.87 -20.52
CA ARG A 162 -28.83 30.47 -20.97
C ARG A 162 -27.67 30.10 -21.88
N SER A 163 -27.40 30.94 -22.88
CA SER A 163 -26.35 30.74 -23.88
C SER A 163 -24.93 30.73 -23.29
N LEU A 164 -24.72 31.38 -22.15
CA LEU A 164 -23.44 31.35 -21.43
C LEU A 164 -23.39 30.20 -20.42
N LEU A 165 -24.45 29.99 -19.64
CA LEU A 165 -24.47 29.05 -18.53
C LEU A 165 -24.39 27.59 -19.00
N LEU A 166 -25.03 27.24 -20.11
CA LEU A 166 -25.07 25.86 -20.59
C LEU A 166 -23.69 25.39 -21.14
N PRO A 167 -22.98 26.15 -21.99
CA PRO A 167 -21.59 25.84 -22.32
C PRO A 167 -20.67 25.88 -21.10
N LEU A 168 -20.82 26.84 -20.19
CA LEU A 168 -19.99 26.95 -18.98
C LEU A 168 -20.11 25.71 -18.09
N THR A 169 -21.34 25.26 -17.81
CA THR A 169 -21.59 24.04 -17.01
C THR A 169 -21.00 22.80 -17.68
N THR A 170 -21.09 22.73 -19.00
CA THR A 170 -20.53 21.64 -19.81
C THR A 170 -19.00 21.59 -19.73
N VAL A 171 -18.34 22.75 -19.87
CA VAL A 171 -16.88 22.87 -19.72
C VAL A 171 -16.44 22.51 -18.30
N LEU A 172 -17.13 23.02 -17.29
CA LEU A 172 -16.83 22.72 -15.88
C LEU A 172 -16.97 21.23 -15.58
N ALA A 173 -18.06 20.60 -16.00
CA ALA A 173 -18.27 19.17 -15.82
C ALA A 173 -17.21 18.34 -16.57
N GLY A 174 -16.87 18.72 -17.80
CA GLY A 174 -15.83 18.07 -18.58
C GLY A 174 -14.46 18.16 -17.90
N TYR A 175 -14.12 19.33 -17.36
CA TYR A 175 -12.88 19.55 -16.59
C TYR A 175 -12.83 18.71 -15.31
N LEU A 176 -13.92 18.71 -14.52
CA LEU A 176 -13.99 17.91 -13.28
C LEU A 176 -13.84 16.42 -13.57
N ARG A 177 -14.44 15.93 -14.66
CA ARG A 177 -14.29 14.55 -15.10
C ARG A 177 -12.84 14.23 -15.46
N GLU A 178 -12.19 15.09 -16.24
CA GLU A 178 -10.80 14.87 -16.64
C GLU A 178 -9.85 14.89 -15.44
N GLN A 179 -10.08 15.79 -14.47
CA GLN A 179 -9.36 15.80 -13.20
C GLN A 179 -9.58 14.51 -12.41
N ALA A 180 -10.83 14.04 -12.29
CA ALA A 180 -11.14 12.80 -11.60
C ALA A 180 -10.45 11.59 -12.25
N GLN A 181 -10.48 11.49 -13.58
CA GLN A 181 -9.81 10.41 -14.31
C GLN A 181 -8.30 10.45 -14.16
N ARG A 182 -7.68 11.63 -14.19
CA ARG A 182 -6.23 11.77 -13.95
C ARG A 182 -5.86 11.38 -12.52
N ALA A 183 -6.65 11.80 -11.54
CA ALA A 183 -6.44 11.45 -10.13
C ALA A 183 -6.59 9.93 -9.89
N GLU A 184 -7.61 9.30 -10.48
CA GLU A 184 -7.78 7.84 -10.43
C GLU A 184 -6.62 7.09 -11.08
N GLY A 185 -6.16 7.54 -12.25
CA GLY A 185 -5.00 6.95 -12.93
C GLY A 185 -3.73 7.04 -12.10
N ALA A 186 -3.45 8.22 -11.53
CA ALA A 186 -2.30 8.43 -10.65
C ALA A 186 -2.39 7.60 -9.36
N LEU A 187 -3.58 7.46 -8.78
CA LEU A 187 -3.80 6.64 -7.58
C LEU A 187 -3.61 5.15 -7.87
N GLN A 188 -4.12 4.66 -9.01
CA GLN A 188 -3.94 3.27 -9.42
C GLN A 188 -2.46 2.92 -9.61
N GLU A 189 -1.68 3.85 -10.17
CA GLU A 189 -0.25 3.65 -10.34
C GLU A 189 0.47 3.56 -8.99
N ARG A 190 0.19 4.50 -8.07
CA ARG A 190 0.75 4.44 -6.70
C ARG A 190 0.36 3.17 -5.95
N LEU A 191 -0.88 2.70 -6.11
CA LEU A 191 -1.34 1.46 -5.49
C LEU A 191 -0.64 0.23 -6.09
N ARG A 192 -0.44 0.20 -7.41
CA ARG A 192 0.35 -0.87 -8.06
C ARG A 192 1.78 -0.89 -7.55
N GLN A 193 2.43 0.27 -7.48
CA GLN A 193 3.78 0.41 -6.91
C GLN A 193 3.82 -0.10 -5.47
N SER A 194 2.88 0.32 -4.61
CA SER A 194 2.82 -0.11 -3.22
C SER A 194 2.59 -1.62 -3.06
N ASN A 195 1.70 -2.21 -3.87
CA ASN A 195 1.39 -3.63 -3.81
C ASN A 195 2.57 -4.50 -4.27
N ALA A 196 3.25 -4.12 -5.36
CA ALA A 196 4.44 -4.82 -5.83
C ALA A 196 5.54 -4.84 -4.76
N LEU A 197 5.76 -3.72 -4.08
CA LEU A 197 6.72 -3.64 -2.97
C LEU A 197 6.27 -4.45 -1.75
N ASN A 198 4.98 -4.45 -1.41
CA ASN A 198 4.46 -5.20 -0.26
C ASN A 198 4.53 -6.72 -0.45
N GLU A 199 4.37 -7.23 -1.67
CA GLU A 199 4.51 -8.67 -1.96
C GLU A 199 5.95 -9.14 -1.67
N VAL A 200 6.95 -8.38 -2.11
CA VAL A 200 8.36 -8.65 -1.78
C VAL A 200 8.61 -8.52 -0.28
N THR A 201 8.06 -7.48 0.35
CA THR A 201 8.25 -7.24 1.80
C THR A 201 7.61 -8.34 2.66
N GLY A 202 6.47 -8.89 2.24
CA GLY A 202 5.81 -9.99 2.94
C GLY A 202 6.67 -11.26 3.02
N MET A 203 7.50 -11.51 2.01
CA MET A 203 8.48 -12.60 2.05
C MET A 203 9.63 -12.32 3.03
N LEU A 204 10.08 -11.07 3.14
CA LEU A 204 11.17 -10.66 4.05
C LEU A 204 10.74 -10.65 5.52
N GLY A 205 9.49 -10.32 5.82
CA GLY A 205 8.95 -10.24 7.19
C GLY A 205 8.55 -11.58 7.82
N ALA A 206 8.63 -12.69 7.10
CA ALA A 206 8.17 -14.00 7.57
C ALA A 206 9.10 -14.66 8.62
N SER A 207 10.35 -14.18 8.74
CA SER A 207 11.33 -14.67 9.72
C SER A 207 12.04 -13.51 10.39
N LEU A 208 12.33 -13.65 11.68
CA LEU A 208 13.19 -12.74 12.44
C LEU A 208 14.63 -13.28 12.56
N GLU A 209 14.90 -14.47 12.02
CA GLU A 209 16.23 -15.04 11.99
C GLU A 209 17.06 -14.37 10.91
N LEU A 210 18.18 -13.76 11.30
CA LEU A 210 19.03 -13.00 10.37
C LEU A 210 19.42 -13.81 9.14
N ASP A 211 19.85 -15.07 9.29
CA ASP A 211 20.26 -15.89 8.16
C ASP A 211 19.12 -16.16 7.16
N ALA A 212 17.89 -16.32 7.66
CA ALA A 212 16.71 -16.50 6.81
C ALA A 212 16.38 -15.21 6.06
N VAL A 213 16.43 -14.07 6.76
CA VAL A 213 16.22 -12.75 6.16
C VAL A 213 17.27 -12.44 5.10
N LEU A 214 18.56 -12.68 5.37
CA LEU A 214 19.63 -12.46 4.40
C LEU A 214 19.43 -13.33 3.15
N ARG A 215 19.10 -14.61 3.29
CA ARG A 215 18.79 -15.51 2.17
C ARG A 215 17.57 -15.04 1.37
N ALA A 216 16.51 -14.63 2.06
CA ALA A 216 15.31 -14.10 1.43
C ALA A 216 15.60 -12.80 0.66
N SER A 217 16.45 -11.92 1.20
CA SER A 217 16.90 -10.70 0.54
C SER A 217 17.63 -10.99 -0.76
N VAL A 218 18.58 -11.92 -0.78
CA VAL A 218 19.30 -12.30 -2.02
C VAL A 218 18.33 -12.86 -3.06
N GLY A 219 17.42 -13.75 -2.64
CA GLY A 219 16.43 -14.35 -3.53
C GLY A 219 15.45 -13.32 -4.10
N ALA A 220 14.97 -12.40 -3.27
CA ALA A 220 14.09 -11.31 -3.68
C ALA A 220 14.77 -10.39 -4.69
N THR A 221 16.05 -10.06 -4.48
CA THR A 221 16.82 -9.25 -5.43
C THR A 221 17.03 -10.01 -6.75
N ALA A 222 17.41 -11.28 -6.69
CA ALA A 222 17.54 -12.11 -7.89
C ALA A 222 16.23 -12.15 -8.70
N GLN A 223 15.09 -12.30 -8.02
CA GLN A 223 13.76 -12.29 -8.63
C GLN A 223 13.39 -10.93 -9.23
N LEU A 224 13.71 -9.83 -8.55
CA LEU A 224 13.44 -8.46 -9.04
C LEU A 224 14.11 -8.19 -10.38
N PHE A 225 15.36 -8.66 -10.54
CA PHE A 225 16.13 -8.50 -11.78
C PHE A 225 15.96 -9.68 -12.77
N GLY A 226 15.13 -10.69 -12.44
CA GLY A 226 14.94 -11.88 -13.28
C GLY A 226 16.23 -12.69 -13.49
N SER A 227 17.14 -12.68 -12.51
CA SER A 227 18.44 -13.33 -12.58
C SER A 227 18.47 -14.64 -11.80
N ASN A 228 19.30 -15.58 -12.26
CA ASN A 228 19.59 -16.84 -11.59
C ASN A 228 20.86 -16.79 -10.75
N THR A 229 21.59 -15.67 -10.73
CA THR A 229 22.85 -15.51 -9.99
C THR A 229 22.86 -14.21 -9.19
N ALA A 230 22.78 -14.34 -7.87
CA ALA A 230 22.93 -13.24 -6.94
C ALA A 230 23.80 -13.64 -5.74
N VAL A 231 24.53 -12.68 -5.19
CA VAL A 231 25.43 -12.88 -4.06
C VAL A 231 25.19 -11.77 -3.05
N LEU A 232 25.13 -12.12 -1.77
CA LEU A 232 25.15 -11.16 -0.67
C LEU A 232 26.42 -11.34 0.13
N GLN A 233 27.11 -10.23 0.35
CA GLN A 233 28.23 -10.14 1.25
C GLN A 233 27.83 -9.28 2.44
N ALA A 234 27.84 -9.85 3.65
CA ALA A 234 27.66 -9.07 4.86
C ALA A 234 28.83 -8.10 5.05
N SER A 235 28.54 -6.89 5.52
CA SER A 235 29.50 -5.83 5.82
C SER A 235 29.71 -5.70 7.35
N SER A 236 30.65 -4.86 7.76
CA SER A 236 30.98 -4.63 9.19
C SER A 236 29.81 -4.08 10.02
N GLY A 237 28.80 -3.46 9.39
CA GLY A 237 27.59 -2.99 10.09
C GLY A 237 26.71 -4.11 10.64
N LEU A 238 26.80 -5.32 10.10
CA LEU A 238 26.05 -6.49 10.60
C LEU A 238 26.71 -7.17 11.82
N ASP A 239 28.02 -7.01 11.97
CA ASP A 239 28.77 -7.54 13.10
C ASP A 239 30.04 -6.70 13.32
N SER A 240 29.93 -5.68 14.18
CA SER A 240 31.02 -4.74 14.47
C SER A 240 32.18 -5.36 15.26
N GLN A 241 32.03 -6.61 15.73
CA GLN A 241 33.07 -7.35 16.44
C GLN A 241 33.77 -8.39 15.56
N ALA A 242 33.28 -8.63 14.35
CA ALA A 242 33.88 -9.58 13.43
C ALA A 242 35.14 -9.00 12.77
N VAL A 243 36.30 -9.53 13.13
CA VAL A 243 37.60 -9.19 12.51
C VAL A 243 37.66 -9.63 11.02
N ASN A 244 36.79 -10.55 10.60
CA ASN A 244 36.67 -11.04 9.24
C ASN A 244 35.22 -10.93 8.75
N LEU A 245 35.05 -10.59 7.47
CA LEU A 245 33.74 -10.60 6.82
C LEU A 245 33.14 -12.02 6.83
N PRO A 246 31.84 -12.20 7.13
CA PRO A 246 31.16 -13.49 7.06
C PRO A 246 31.24 -14.10 5.66
N ALA A 247 31.03 -15.42 5.57
CA ALA A 247 30.95 -16.09 4.29
C ALA A 247 29.79 -15.53 3.43
N PRO A 248 30.01 -15.32 2.12
CA PRO A 248 28.97 -14.83 1.23
C PRO A 248 27.79 -15.81 1.13
N ILE A 249 26.60 -15.25 0.97
CA ILE A 249 25.35 -15.98 0.75
C ILE A 249 25.03 -15.95 -0.73
N PHE A 250 24.84 -17.14 -1.31
CA PHE A 250 24.63 -17.30 -2.74
C PHE A 250 23.18 -17.68 -3.05
N PHE A 251 22.65 -17.08 -4.11
CA PHE A 251 21.46 -17.54 -4.81
C PHE A 251 21.90 -17.95 -6.22
N SER A 252 22.02 -19.26 -6.44
CA SER A 252 22.56 -19.86 -7.66
C SER A 252 21.94 -21.24 -7.87
N SER A 253 21.54 -21.56 -9.09
CA SER A 253 21.03 -22.90 -9.45
C SER A 253 22.15 -23.90 -9.74
N ASP A 254 23.34 -23.43 -10.13
CA ASP A 254 24.34 -24.27 -10.81
C ASP A 254 25.64 -24.47 -10.01
N GLY A 255 25.91 -23.62 -9.02
CA GLY A 255 27.07 -23.71 -8.13
C GLY A 255 28.41 -23.42 -8.80
N ARG A 256 29.12 -22.37 -8.35
CA ARG A 256 30.50 -22.01 -8.73
C ARG A 256 30.71 -21.64 -10.20
N SER A 257 29.74 -20.96 -10.82
CA SER A 257 29.91 -20.40 -12.17
C SER A 257 31.01 -19.31 -12.19
N PRO A 258 31.63 -19.02 -13.35
CA PRO A 258 32.58 -17.92 -13.50
C PRO A 258 31.97 -16.56 -13.10
N THR A 259 30.69 -16.37 -13.42
CA THR A 259 29.88 -15.19 -13.05
C THR A 259 29.75 -15.06 -11.54
N GLU A 260 29.42 -16.14 -10.84
CA GLU A 260 29.28 -16.17 -9.39
C GLU A 260 30.57 -15.73 -8.68
N ARG A 261 31.73 -16.22 -9.12
CA ARG A 261 33.05 -15.82 -8.56
C ARG A 261 33.45 -14.38 -8.92
N ALA A 262 33.02 -13.88 -10.08
CA ALA A 262 33.26 -12.50 -10.46
C ALA A 262 32.40 -11.56 -9.59
N LEU A 263 31.13 -11.91 -9.41
CA LEU A 263 30.17 -11.18 -8.59
C LEU A 263 30.56 -11.19 -7.11
N GLU A 264 30.97 -12.35 -6.57
CA GLU A 264 31.49 -12.48 -5.21
C GLU A 264 32.67 -11.54 -4.95
N ARG A 265 33.67 -11.53 -5.84
CA ARG A 265 34.83 -10.65 -5.72
C ARG A 265 34.42 -9.17 -5.70
N LEU A 266 33.45 -8.80 -6.52
CA LEU A 266 32.93 -7.44 -6.58
C LEU A 266 32.17 -7.08 -5.30
N CYS A 267 31.28 -7.94 -4.81
CA CYS A 267 30.57 -7.73 -3.55
C CYS A 267 31.53 -7.58 -2.36
N VAL A 268 32.58 -8.40 -2.29
CA VAL A 268 33.62 -8.29 -1.24
C VAL A 268 34.38 -6.98 -1.34
N GLN A 269 34.68 -6.51 -2.56
CA GLN A 269 35.33 -5.23 -2.77
C GLN A 269 34.45 -4.06 -2.29
N TYR A 270 33.16 -4.06 -2.63
CA TYR A 270 32.20 -3.05 -2.19
C TYR A 270 31.99 -3.07 -0.67
N ALA A 271 31.80 -4.27 -0.08
CA ALA A 271 31.62 -4.41 1.37
C ALA A 271 32.84 -3.87 2.16
N ARG A 272 34.06 -4.04 1.62
CA ARG A 272 35.28 -3.45 2.21
C ARG A 272 35.34 -1.94 2.01
N ARG A 273 35.00 -1.44 0.82
CA ARG A 273 34.97 0.01 0.56
C ARG A 273 34.00 0.72 1.50
N ALA A 274 32.84 0.12 1.73
CA ALA A 274 31.82 0.60 2.64
C ALA A 274 32.22 0.57 4.12
N GLN A 275 33.24 -0.21 4.49
CA GLN A 275 33.81 -0.23 5.82
C GLN A 275 34.74 0.97 6.07
N ASP A 276 35.49 1.39 5.04
CA ASP A 276 36.50 2.46 5.13
C ASP A 276 35.92 3.86 4.81
N ALA A 277 34.80 3.92 4.09
CA ALA A 277 34.09 5.15 3.75
C ALA A 277 32.80 5.30 4.56
N ARG A 278 32.41 6.54 4.88
CA ARG A 278 31.00 6.81 5.19
C ARG A 278 30.24 6.61 3.89
N THR A 279 29.18 5.78 3.93
CA THR A 279 28.32 5.48 2.77
C THR A 279 28.09 6.74 1.93
N ASP A 280 28.47 6.68 0.64
CA ASP A 280 28.15 7.71 -0.36
C ASP A 280 26.63 7.69 -0.62
N ASP A 281 26.10 8.74 -1.26
CA ASP A 281 24.65 8.85 -1.55
C ASP A 281 24.15 7.79 -2.55
N ASP A 282 25.05 7.21 -3.37
CA ASP A 282 24.69 6.19 -4.36
C ASP A 282 24.68 4.78 -3.76
N LEU A 283 23.48 4.34 -3.34
CA LEU A 283 23.23 2.98 -2.83
C LEU A 283 23.23 1.92 -3.96
N ILE A 284 23.24 2.34 -5.22
CA ILE A 284 23.12 1.45 -6.38
C ILE A 284 24.25 1.76 -7.35
N SER A 285 25.00 0.73 -7.73
CA SER A 285 26.09 0.83 -8.72
C SER A 285 25.92 -0.23 -9.80
N ILE A 286 26.30 0.08 -11.04
CA ILE A 286 26.30 -0.87 -12.15
C ILE A 286 27.73 -1.01 -12.66
N GLU A 287 28.22 -2.25 -12.69
CA GLU A 287 29.58 -2.60 -13.08
C GLU A 287 29.58 -3.66 -14.20
N GLU A 288 30.62 -3.70 -15.01
CA GLU A 288 30.76 -4.74 -16.04
C GLU A 288 31.57 -5.93 -15.50
N LEU A 289 31.01 -7.13 -15.59
CA LEU A 289 31.67 -8.37 -15.20
C LEU A 289 32.62 -8.83 -16.31
N ALA A 290 33.72 -9.49 -15.92
CA ALA A 290 34.67 -10.09 -16.86
C ALA A 290 34.05 -11.17 -17.78
N THR A 291 32.84 -11.66 -17.47
CA THR A 291 32.06 -12.59 -18.29
C THR A 291 31.30 -11.89 -19.43
N GLY A 292 31.30 -10.56 -19.46
CA GLY A 292 30.52 -9.74 -20.40
C GLY A 292 29.07 -9.48 -19.94
N GLU A 293 28.70 -9.86 -18.73
CA GLU A 293 27.43 -9.54 -18.08
C GLU A 293 27.54 -8.22 -17.30
N GLN A 294 26.41 -7.60 -16.95
CA GLN A 294 26.39 -6.45 -16.03
C GLN A 294 26.12 -6.93 -14.60
N ALA A 295 26.81 -6.37 -13.62
CA ALA A 295 26.53 -6.55 -12.21
C ALA A 295 25.81 -5.32 -11.66
N VAL A 296 24.61 -5.51 -11.13
CA VAL A 296 23.92 -4.52 -10.32
C VAL A 296 24.29 -4.75 -8.87
N ILE A 297 24.94 -3.75 -8.25
CA ILE A 297 25.38 -3.76 -6.86
C ILE A 297 24.45 -2.87 -6.07
N LEU A 298 23.84 -3.42 -5.03
CA LEU A 298 22.95 -2.75 -4.10
C LEU A 298 23.60 -2.75 -2.73
N GLU A 299 23.83 -1.56 -2.20
CA GLU A 299 24.35 -1.36 -0.87
C GLU A 299 23.21 -1.24 0.14
N LEU A 300 23.14 -2.19 1.06
CA LEU A 300 22.13 -2.21 2.11
C LEU A 300 22.60 -1.35 3.28
N ALA A 301 22.28 -0.06 3.23
CA ALA A 301 22.54 0.88 4.30
C ALA A 301 21.26 1.58 4.74
N LEU A 302 21.26 2.09 5.98
CA LEU A 302 20.19 2.94 6.49
C LEU A 302 20.71 4.35 6.77
N PRO A 303 19.95 5.40 6.38
CA PRO A 303 20.35 6.79 6.56
C PRO A 303 20.68 7.12 8.02
N THR A 304 19.98 6.47 8.96
CA THR A 304 20.09 6.72 10.40
C THR A 304 21.41 6.25 11.00
N ARG A 305 22.08 5.25 10.41
CA ARG A 305 23.31 4.66 10.97
C ARG A 305 24.59 4.96 10.16
N GLN A 306 24.48 5.49 8.93
CA GLN A 306 25.63 5.70 8.02
C GLN A 306 26.59 4.49 7.95
N LEU A 307 26.05 3.29 8.14
CA LEU A 307 26.79 2.04 8.18
C LEU A 307 26.15 1.07 7.19
N SER A 308 26.98 0.52 6.32
CA SER A 308 26.62 -0.55 5.41
C SER A 308 26.42 -1.85 6.19
N LEU A 309 25.23 -2.42 6.09
CA LEU A 309 24.88 -3.69 6.70
C LEU A 309 25.39 -4.84 5.82
N ALA A 310 25.13 -4.77 4.52
CA ALA A 310 25.53 -5.77 3.54
C ALA A 310 25.53 -5.20 2.13
N THR A 311 26.16 -5.91 1.20
CA THR A 311 26.14 -5.61 -0.23
C THR A 311 25.52 -6.79 -0.96
N ILE A 312 24.52 -6.54 -1.82
CA ILE A 312 23.95 -7.54 -2.73
C ILE A 312 24.41 -7.23 -4.15
N GLY A 313 25.00 -8.20 -4.83
CA GLY A 313 25.26 -8.16 -6.26
C GLY A 313 24.31 -9.10 -7.01
N VAL A 314 23.85 -8.68 -8.19
CA VAL A 314 23.10 -9.52 -9.12
C VAL A 314 23.69 -9.41 -10.51
N ALA A 315 23.91 -10.55 -11.17
CA ALA A 315 24.36 -10.59 -12.56
C ALA A 315 23.16 -10.52 -13.51
N VAL A 316 23.21 -9.64 -14.50
CA VAL A 316 22.15 -9.39 -15.49
C VAL A 316 22.76 -9.48 -16.90
N PRO A 317 22.07 -10.09 -17.88
CA PRO A 317 22.58 -10.17 -19.25
C PRO A 317 22.87 -8.80 -19.86
N ALA A 318 23.98 -8.66 -20.59
CA ALA A 318 24.32 -7.41 -21.26
C ALA A 318 23.23 -6.99 -22.27
N GLY A 319 22.86 -5.71 -22.23
CA GLY A 319 21.82 -5.13 -23.08
C GLY A 319 20.40 -5.30 -22.56
N MET A 320 20.18 -5.98 -21.43
CA MET A 320 18.93 -5.89 -20.70
C MET A 320 18.83 -4.48 -20.11
N ALA A 321 17.92 -3.67 -20.64
CA ALA A 321 17.61 -2.38 -20.02
C ALA A 321 17.06 -2.67 -18.62
N ILE A 322 17.81 -2.28 -17.59
CA ILE A 322 17.31 -2.22 -16.21
C ILE A 322 16.27 -1.09 -16.21
N SER A 323 15.04 -1.41 -16.60
CA SER A 323 13.96 -0.45 -16.76
C SER A 323 13.18 -0.20 -15.47
N LEU A 324 13.78 -0.56 -14.33
CA LEU A 324 13.21 -0.28 -13.02
C LEU A 324 13.40 1.20 -12.73
N ASP A 325 12.32 1.87 -12.35
CA ASP A 325 12.37 3.26 -11.92
C ASP A 325 13.30 3.40 -10.70
N SER A 326 14.07 4.49 -10.62
CA SER A 326 15.02 4.73 -9.52
C SER A 326 14.28 4.64 -8.18
N ASP A 327 13.09 5.25 -8.10
CA ASP A 327 12.23 5.23 -6.91
C ASP A 327 11.87 3.82 -6.45
N ILE A 328 11.70 2.87 -7.38
CA ILE A 328 11.37 1.47 -7.05
C ILE A 328 12.59 0.77 -6.47
N LEU A 329 13.76 0.97 -7.08
CA LEU A 329 15.02 0.40 -6.61
C LEU A 329 15.39 0.96 -5.24
N ASP A 330 15.28 2.27 -5.05
CA ASP A 330 15.58 2.95 -3.78
C ASP A 330 14.66 2.42 -2.67
N SER A 331 13.35 2.35 -2.92
CA SER A 331 12.41 1.80 -1.93
C SER A 331 12.65 0.32 -1.64
N PHE A 332 13.06 -0.44 -2.64
CA PHE A 332 13.39 -1.86 -2.48
C PHE A 332 14.64 -2.06 -1.60
N VAL A 333 15.71 -1.30 -1.87
CA VAL A 333 16.95 -1.31 -1.07
C VAL A 333 16.64 -0.90 0.36
N GLU A 334 15.92 0.20 0.57
CA GLU A 334 15.53 0.69 1.90
C GLU A 334 14.80 -0.39 2.72
N ARG A 335 13.82 -1.07 2.10
CA ARG A 335 13.03 -2.12 2.76
C ARG A 335 13.87 -3.34 3.13
N ILE A 336 14.77 -3.78 2.25
CA ILE A 336 15.70 -4.87 2.56
C ILE A 336 16.64 -4.46 3.69
N SER A 337 17.20 -3.26 3.64
CA SER A 337 18.07 -2.72 4.68
C SER A 337 17.37 -2.72 6.03
N LEU A 338 16.11 -2.28 6.09
CA LEU A 338 15.28 -2.31 7.31
C LEU A 338 15.04 -3.74 7.83
N ALA A 339 14.73 -4.68 6.94
CA ALA A 339 14.50 -6.08 7.33
C ALA A 339 15.77 -6.72 7.91
N VAL A 340 16.90 -6.51 7.23
CA VAL A 340 18.22 -6.99 7.67
C VAL A 340 18.64 -6.35 8.99
N GLU A 341 18.42 -5.05 9.17
CA GLU A 341 18.68 -4.36 10.44
C GLU A 341 17.84 -4.94 11.57
N ASN A 342 16.52 -5.06 11.36
CA ASN A 342 15.60 -5.58 12.36
C ASN A 342 16.03 -6.99 12.81
N ALA A 343 16.32 -7.88 11.87
CA ALA A 343 16.77 -9.23 12.19
C ALA A 343 18.13 -9.25 12.93
N SER A 344 19.05 -8.35 12.59
CA SER A 344 20.33 -8.21 13.29
C SER A 344 20.14 -7.69 14.73
N LEU A 345 19.26 -6.71 14.92
CA LEU A 345 18.88 -6.17 16.22
C LEU A 345 18.24 -7.26 17.10
N TYR A 346 17.32 -8.05 16.55
CA TYR A 346 16.70 -9.16 17.26
C TYR A 346 17.73 -10.23 17.65
N ARG A 347 18.65 -10.60 16.76
CA ARG A 347 19.75 -11.52 17.06
C ARG A 347 20.62 -10.99 18.20
N THR A 348 21.05 -9.74 18.12
CA THR A 348 21.88 -9.09 19.16
C THR A 348 21.17 -9.08 20.51
N LEU A 349 19.86 -8.79 20.51
CA LEU A 349 19.05 -8.80 21.73
C LEU A 349 18.95 -10.22 22.31
N ALA A 350 18.73 -11.24 21.46
CA ALA A 350 18.68 -12.63 21.89
C ALA A 350 20.00 -13.10 22.50
N ASP A 351 21.13 -12.80 21.86
CA ASP A 351 22.47 -13.13 22.36
C ASP A 351 22.74 -12.48 23.73
N ARG A 352 22.45 -11.18 23.86
CA ARG A 352 22.60 -10.46 25.14
C ARG A 352 21.70 -11.00 26.23
N SER A 353 20.47 -11.39 25.89
CA SER A 353 19.55 -12.03 26.83
C SER A 353 20.10 -13.36 27.31
N GLN A 354 20.68 -14.16 26.42
CA GLN A 354 21.29 -15.44 26.76
C GLN A 354 22.52 -15.26 27.67
N ASP A 355 23.40 -14.30 27.35
CA ASP A 355 24.58 -14.00 28.16
C ASP A 355 24.20 -13.50 29.57
N LEU A 356 23.18 -12.64 29.67
CA LEU A 356 22.65 -12.21 30.97
C LEU A 356 22.10 -13.41 31.75
N GLN A 357 21.37 -14.30 31.10
CA GLN A 357 20.81 -15.48 31.77
C GLN A 357 21.91 -16.42 32.31
N ARG A 358 23.01 -16.59 31.58
CA ARG A 358 24.20 -17.32 32.05
C ARG A 358 24.86 -16.61 33.24
N ALA A 359 25.07 -15.30 33.14
CA ALA A 359 25.65 -14.53 34.25
C ALA A 359 24.79 -14.60 35.52
N TYR A 360 23.46 -14.58 35.39
CA TYR A 360 22.54 -14.78 36.50
C TYR A 360 22.64 -16.19 37.10
N SER A 361 22.76 -17.24 36.28
CA SER A 361 22.92 -18.61 36.80
C SER A 361 24.24 -18.78 37.55
N ASP A 362 25.33 -18.18 37.04
CA ASP A 362 26.64 -18.24 37.68
C ASP A 362 26.63 -17.48 39.01
N LEU A 363 26.01 -16.29 39.03
CA LEU A 363 25.82 -15.50 40.25
C LEU A 363 24.99 -16.25 41.30
N ALA A 364 23.89 -16.89 40.88
CA ALA A 364 23.05 -17.68 41.78
C ALA A 364 23.81 -18.87 42.39
N THR A 365 24.63 -19.54 41.59
CA THR A 365 25.48 -20.65 42.04
C THR A 365 26.52 -20.18 43.05
N ALA A 366 27.24 -19.10 42.75
CA ALA A 366 28.23 -18.52 43.66
C ALA A 366 27.61 -18.02 44.97
N HIS A 367 26.41 -17.43 44.91
CA HIS A 367 25.66 -17.02 46.10
C HIS A 367 25.27 -18.23 46.97
N GLN A 368 24.83 -19.33 46.37
CA GLN A 368 24.49 -20.55 47.09
C GLN A 368 25.73 -21.18 47.76
N GLU A 369 26.87 -21.20 47.07
CA GLU A 369 28.14 -21.65 47.65
C GLU A 369 28.53 -20.78 48.85
N LEU A 370 28.44 -19.46 48.73
CA LEU A 370 28.75 -18.52 49.82
C LEU A 370 27.88 -18.77 51.04
N LEU A 371 26.56 -18.95 50.86
CA LEU A 371 25.65 -19.30 51.95
C LEU A 371 26.04 -20.62 52.62
N SER A 372 26.41 -21.64 51.85
CA SER A 372 26.83 -22.93 52.40
C SER A 372 28.12 -22.81 53.23
N VAL A 373 29.07 -21.97 52.79
CA VAL A 373 30.33 -21.72 53.51
C VAL A 373 30.05 -20.94 54.80
N ASP A 374 29.16 -19.95 54.76
CA ASP A 374 28.79 -19.18 55.95
C ASP A 374 28.08 -20.04 57.00
N GLU A 375 27.22 -20.97 56.57
CA GLU A 375 26.59 -21.97 57.43
C GLU A 375 27.63 -22.92 58.05
N MET A 376 28.57 -23.47 57.25
CA MET A 376 29.66 -24.31 57.75
C MET A 376 30.54 -23.56 58.77
N LYS A 377 30.86 -22.30 58.49
CA LYS A 377 31.64 -21.44 59.41
C LYS A 377 30.89 -21.23 60.72
N THR A 378 29.60 -20.92 60.66
CA THR A 378 28.76 -20.72 61.85
C THR A 378 28.70 -21.98 62.71
N ASN A 379 28.47 -23.13 62.09
CA ASN A 379 28.46 -24.44 62.75
C ASN A 379 29.83 -24.78 63.37
N PHE A 380 30.93 -24.51 62.66
CA PHE A 380 32.28 -24.73 63.16
C PHE A 380 32.58 -23.87 64.40
N LEU A 381 32.30 -22.56 64.34
CA LEU A 381 32.53 -21.65 65.47
C LEU A 381 31.67 -22.02 66.69
N ALA A 382 30.42 -22.42 66.48
CA ALA A 382 29.55 -22.90 67.55
C ALA A 382 30.13 -24.16 68.21
N ASN A 383 30.51 -25.16 67.42
CA ASN A 383 31.10 -26.41 67.92
C ASN A 383 32.39 -26.16 68.70
N VAL A 384 33.34 -25.40 68.14
CA VAL A 384 34.60 -25.06 68.81
C VAL A 384 34.33 -24.30 70.12
N SER A 385 33.39 -23.36 70.13
CA SER A 385 33.05 -22.60 71.34
C SER A 385 32.47 -23.50 72.44
N HIS A 386 31.62 -24.47 72.08
CA HIS A 386 31.08 -25.43 73.04
C HIS A 386 32.16 -26.35 73.61
N GLU A 387 33.03 -26.88 72.75
CA GLU A 387 34.13 -27.76 73.15
C GLU A 387 35.17 -27.05 74.01
N LEU A 388 35.42 -25.75 73.78
CA LEU A 388 36.36 -24.96 74.60
C LEU A 388 35.75 -24.47 75.92
N ARG A 389 34.44 -24.25 75.99
CA ARG A 389 33.77 -23.78 77.22
C ARG A 389 33.93 -24.77 78.37
N THR A 390 33.81 -26.07 78.11
CA THR A 390 33.93 -27.14 79.12
C THR A 390 35.30 -27.19 79.82
N PRO A 391 36.44 -27.28 79.10
CA PRO A 391 37.75 -27.27 79.72
C PRO A 391 38.09 -25.92 80.36
N LEU A 392 37.71 -24.79 79.76
CA LEU A 392 37.89 -23.46 80.38
C LEU A 392 37.12 -23.32 81.69
N THR A 393 35.89 -23.83 81.74
CA THR A 393 35.09 -23.86 82.99
C THR A 393 35.79 -24.70 84.05
N SER A 394 36.38 -25.84 83.65
CA SER A 394 37.13 -26.71 84.55
C SER A 394 38.40 -26.03 85.07
N ILE A 395 39.21 -25.43 84.19
CA ILE A 395 40.42 -24.67 84.57
C ILE A 395 40.05 -23.53 85.52
N ARG A 396 39.01 -22.76 85.19
CA ARG A 396 38.52 -21.68 86.05
C ARG A 396 38.10 -22.18 87.42
N SER A 397 37.35 -23.28 87.51
CA SER A 397 36.96 -23.87 88.79
C SER A 397 38.18 -24.34 89.60
N PHE A 398 39.18 -24.96 88.97
CA PHE A 398 40.43 -25.32 89.65
C PHE A 398 41.22 -24.09 90.11
N SER A 399 41.29 -23.03 89.30
CA SER A 399 41.93 -21.77 89.70
C SER A 399 41.19 -21.08 90.84
N GLU A 400 39.85 -21.08 90.84
CA GLU A 400 39.02 -20.55 91.93
C GLU A 400 39.21 -21.36 93.22
N LEU A 401 39.32 -22.70 93.14
CA LEU A 401 39.66 -23.55 94.29
C LEU A 401 41.06 -23.22 94.84
N LEU A 402 42.07 -23.11 93.97
CA LEU A 402 43.43 -22.76 94.38
C LEU A 402 43.50 -21.37 95.04
N LEU A 403 42.77 -20.39 94.53
CA LEU A 403 42.66 -19.06 95.14
C LEU A 403 41.90 -19.10 96.48
N ALA A 404 40.85 -19.92 96.59
CA ALA A 404 40.14 -20.11 97.87
C ALA A 404 41.01 -20.77 98.95
N TYR A 405 41.98 -21.61 98.55
CA TYR A 405 42.96 -22.22 99.45
C TYR A 405 44.00 -21.22 100.00
N GLU A 406 44.22 -20.07 99.36
CA GLU A 406 45.12 -19.02 99.86
C GLU A 406 44.56 -18.28 101.10
N ASP A 407 43.24 -18.32 101.31
CA ASP A 407 42.56 -17.65 102.43
C ASP A 407 42.25 -18.56 103.63
N ASP A 408 42.55 -19.86 103.58
CA ASP A 408 42.33 -20.81 104.69
C ASP A 408 43.66 -21.42 105.23
N PRO A 409 44.21 -20.89 106.33
CA PRO A 409 45.53 -21.27 106.85
C PRO A 409 45.63 -22.69 107.42
N ASP A 410 44.51 -23.41 107.57
CA ASP A 410 44.52 -24.77 108.13
C ASP A 410 44.70 -25.87 107.05
N VAL A 411 44.50 -25.59 105.76
CA VAL A 411 44.63 -26.62 104.71
C VAL A 411 46.02 -26.66 104.03
N GLN A 412 46.86 -25.64 104.18
CA GLN A 412 48.23 -25.62 103.64
C GLN A 412 49.20 -26.63 104.26
N LYS A 413 48.77 -27.45 105.24
CA LYS A 413 49.62 -28.42 105.93
C LYS A 413 49.40 -29.89 105.57
N GLU A 414 48.44 -30.22 104.71
CA GLU A 414 48.08 -31.62 104.44
C GLU A 414 48.29 -32.09 102.99
N PHE A 415 48.90 -31.25 102.16
CA PHE A 415 49.51 -31.63 100.88
C PHE A 415 50.94 -31.08 100.80
#